data_AF-A0AAV5Z6B7-F1
#
_entry.id   AF-A0AAV5Z6B7-F1
#
_cell.length_a   1.000
_cell.length_b   1.000
_cell.length_c   1.000
_cell.angle_alpha   90.00
_cell.angle_beta   90.00
_cell.angle_gamma   90.00
#
_symmetry.space_group_name_H-M   'P 1'
#
loop_
_entity.id
_entity.type
_entity.pdbx_description
1 polymer ?
#
loop_
_entity_poly.entity_id
_entity_poly.type
_entity_poly.pdbx_seq_one_letter_code
_entity_poly.pdbx_strand_id
1 'polypeptide(L)'
;FTNENPGAPDNERLALLGDAVLGLVVAERLLAAAPAEPVGVLTPGRAALVSGENLARWAGALDLGAHLRLGRGEEQMGGRAKESVLATALEAVVGVVYLEAGLDAARGAVALLAVW
;
A
#
# COMPACT_ATOMS: atom_id res chain seq x y z
N PHE A 1 14.22 -12.37 -2.87
CA PHE A 1 15.01 -12.50 -1.64
C PHE A 1 14.80 -13.88 -1.04
N THR A 2 13.55 -14.25 -0.80
CA THR A 2 13.09 -15.57 -0.34
C THR A 2 13.62 -16.74 -1.17
N ASN A 3 13.61 -16.65 -2.50
CA ASN A 3 14.18 -17.68 -3.40
C ASN A 3 15.67 -17.98 -3.15
N GLU A 4 16.40 -17.03 -2.58
CA GLU A 4 17.83 -17.15 -2.30
C GLU A 4 18.10 -17.37 -0.80
N ASN A 5 17.07 -17.24 0.04
CA ASN A 5 17.15 -17.35 1.50
C ASN A 5 16.02 -18.26 1.98
N PRO A 6 16.19 -19.59 1.90
CA PRO A 6 15.18 -20.55 2.32
C PRO A 6 14.70 -20.29 3.77
N GLY A 7 13.39 -20.22 3.96
CA GLY A 7 12.75 -19.95 5.25
C GLY A 7 12.55 -18.47 5.60
N ALA A 8 13.06 -17.53 4.80
CA ALA A 8 12.71 -16.13 4.96
C ALA A 8 11.25 -15.89 4.50
N PRO A 9 10.39 -15.22 5.31
CA PRO A 9 9.04 -14.89 4.89
C PRO A 9 9.06 -13.78 3.82
N ASP A 10 8.12 -13.85 2.87
CA ASP A 10 7.73 -12.69 2.05
C ASP A 10 6.71 -11.82 2.79
N ASN A 11 6.37 -10.70 2.17
CA ASN A 11 5.38 -9.76 2.69
C ASN A 11 4.01 -9.87 1.99
N GLU A 12 3.77 -10.89 1.16
CA GLU A 12 2.55 -10.96 0.33
C GLU A 12 1.29 -11.09 1.19
N ARG A 13 1.36 -11.87 2.28
CA ARG A 13 0.23 -12.01 3.22
C ARG A 13 -0.10 -10.70 3.94
N LEU A 14 0.92 -9.90 4.25
CA LEU A 14 0.74 -8.58 4.86
C LEU A 14 0.19 -7.58 3.84
N ALA A 15 0.67 -7.64 2.60
CA ALA A 15 0.17 -6.80 1.51
C ALA A 15 -1.31 -7.08 1.23
N LEU A 16 -1.71 -8.35 1.16
CA LEU A 16 -3.12 -8.74 0.99
C LEU A 16 -4.03 -8.13 2.07
N LEU A 17 -3.59 -8.18 3.34
CA LEU A 17 -4.33 -7.58 4.45
C LEU A 17 -4.34 -6.06 4.35
N GLY A 18 -3.20 -5.47 3.99
CA GLY A 18 -3.04 -4.04 3.80
C GLY A 18 -3.90 -3.45 2.70
N ASP A 19 -4.02 -4.12 1.55
CA ASP A 19 -4.91 -3.73 0.45
C ASP A 19 -6.37 -3.67 0.90
N ALA A 20 -6.85 -4.69 1.62
CA ALA A 20 -8.20 -4.71 2.17
C ALA A 20 -8.44 -3.53 3.15
N VAL A 21 -7.48 -3.27 4.04
CA VAL A 21 -7.56 -2.14 5.00
C VAL A 21 -7.55 -0.81 4.26
N LEU A 22 -6.63 -0.62 3.32
CA LEU A 22 -6.51 0.58 2.50
C LEU A 22 -7.80 0.85 1.73
N GLY A 23 -8.34 -0.19 1.09
CA GLY A 23 -9.60 -0.14 0.36
C GLY A 23 -10.77 0.32 1.22
N LEU A 24 -10.87 -0.16 2.46
CA LEU A 24 -11.88 0.28 3.42
C LEU A 24 -11.67 1.75 3.82
N VAL A 25 -10.45 2.11 4.25
CA VAL A 25 -10.14 3.46 4.73
C VAL A 25 -10.39 4.52 3.66
N VAL A 26 -9.99 4.25 2.42
CA VAL A 26 -10.21 5.16 1.28
C VAL A 26 -11.70 5.26 0.93
N ALA A 27 -12.45 4.15 0.99
CA ALA A 27 -13.89 4.18 0.78
C ALA A 27 -14.62 5.03 1.84
N GLU A 28 -14.28 4.84 3.12
CA GLU A 28 -14.83 5.64 4.23
C GLU A 28 -14.55 7.13 4.03
N ARG A 29 -13.33 7.48 3.61
CA ARG A 29 -12.93 8.88 3.33
C ARG A 29 -13.72 9.49 2.19
N LEU A 30 -13.89 8.77 1.08
CA LEU A 30 -14.64 9.25 -0.08
C LEU A 30 -16.12 9.47 0.27
N LEU A 31 -16.73 8.53 1.00
CA LEU A 31 -18.11 8.65 1.47
C LEU A 31 -18.29 9.86 2.41
N ALA A 32 -17.34 10.10 3.30
CA ALA A 32 -17.38 11.24 4.21
C ALA A 32 -17.16 12.59 3.50
N ALA A 33 -16.28 12.63 2.49
CA ALA A 33 -15.95 13.85 1.74
C ALA A 33 -17.05 14.24 0.74
N ALA A 34 -17.75 13.25 0.17
CA ALA A 34 -18.74 13.47 -0.88
C ALA A 34 -20.01 12.62 -0.68
N PRO A 35 -20.77 12.87 0.40
CA PRO A 35 -21.90 12.01 0.82
C PRO A 35 -23.08 11.99 -0.16
N ALA A 36 -23.15 12.96 -1.09
CA ALA A 36 -24.20 13.04 -2.10
C ALA A 36 -23.81 12.41 -3.44
N GLU A 37 -22.55 12.00 -3.62
CA GLU A 37 -22.07 11.42 -4.87
C GLU A 37 -22.59 9.98 -5.05
N PRO A 38 -22.97 9.58 -6.27
CA PRO A 38 -23.41 8.22 -6.53
C PRO A 38 -22.24 7.24 -6.46
N VAL A 39 -22.53 5.99 -6.11
CA VAL A 39 -21.53 4.89 -6.04
C VAL A 39 -20.74 4.73 -7.34
N GLY A 40 -21.36 5.02 -8.49
CA GLY A 40 -20.73 5.01 -9.81
C GLY A 40 -19.59 6.02 -9.99
N VAL A 41 -19.57 7.10 -9.19
CA VAL A 41 -18.47 8.09 -9.14
C VAL A 41 -17.47 7.69 -8.05
N LEU A 42 -17.96 7.26 -6.89
CA LEU A 42 -17.12 6.89 -5.75
C LEU A 42 -16.24 5.67 -6.02
N THR A 43 -16.74 4.68 -6.77
CA THR A 43 -16.02 3.43 -7.03
C THR A 43 -14.79 3.63 -7.91
N PRO A 44 -14.87 4.31 -9.08
CA PRO A 44 -13.69 4.67 -9.86
C PRO A 44 -12.74 5.59 -9.09
N GLY A 45 -13.28 6.54 -8.32
CA GLY A 45 -12.48 7.39 -7.44
C GLY A 45 -11.64 6.56 -6.48
N ARG A 46 -12.26 5.63 -5.73
CA ARG A 46 -11.56 4.72 -4.82
C ARG A 46 -10.46 3.94 -5.54
N ALA A 47 -10.78 3.34 -6.68
CA ALA A 47 -9.83 2.55 -7.47
C ALA A 47 -8.63 3.37 -7.95
N ALA A 48 -8.86 4.62 -8.36
CA ALA A 48 -7.78 5.53 -8.73
C ALA A 48 -6.87 5.87 -7.55
N LEU A 49 -7.44 6.05 -6.35
CA LEU A 49 -6.68 6.39 -5.14
C LEU A 49 -5.80 5.25 -4.63
N VAL A 50 -6.29 4.01 -4.74
CA VAL A 50 -5.55 2.80 -4.36
C VAL A 50 -4.83 2.14 -5.54
N SER A 51 -4.57 2.89 -6.62
CA SER A 51 -3.86 2.37 -7.78
C SER A 51 -2.39 2.11 -7.48
N GLY A 52 -1.80 1.12 -8.17
CA GLY A 52 -0.36 0.82 -8.07
C GLY A 52 0.52 2.06 -8.24
N GLU A 53 0.18 2.93 -9.19
CA GLU A 53 0.86 4.21 -9.43
C GLU A 53 0.85 5.11 -8.19
N ASN A 54 -0.32 5.33 -7.57
CA ASN A 54 -0.42 6.18 -6.39
C ASN A 54 0.28 5.57 -5.18
N LEU A 55 0.15 4.25 -4.99
CA LEU A 55 0.82 3.54 -3.91
C LEU A 55 2.33 3.56 -4.07
N ALA A 56 2.85 3.35 -5.28
CA ALA A 56 4.27 3.47 -5.56
C ALA A 56 4.79 4.88 -5.35
N ARG A 57 4.02 5.90 -5.72
CA ARG A 57 4.36 7.30 -5.47
C ARG A 57 4.48 7.59 -3.97
N TRP A 58 3.52 7.14 -3.16
CA TRP A 58 3.58 7.29 -1.70
C TRP A 58 4.74 6.50 -1.08
N ALA A 59 4.97 5.27 -1.54
CA ALA A 59 6.10 4.45 -1.12
C ALA A 59 7.45 5.12 -1.43
N GLY A 60 7.56 5.74 -2.61
CA GLY A 60 8.74 6.50 -3.01
C GLY A 60 8.98 7.74 -2.15
N ALA A 61 7.92 8.47 -1.78
CA ALA A 61 8.02 9.62 -0.89
C ALA A 61 8.50 9.23 0.53
N LEU A 62 8.27 7.99 0.94
CA LEU A 62 8.77 7.41 2.18
C LEU A 62 10.15 6.74 2.04
N ASP A 63 10.75 6.77 0.85
CA ASP A 63 11.99 6.05 0.52
C ASP A 63 11.93 4.53 0.84
N LEU A 64 10.74 3.91 0.73
CA LEU A 64 10.57 2.50 1.09
C LEU A 64 11.47 1.58 0.25
N GLY A 65 11.74 1.94 -1.00
CA GLY A 65 12.62 1.19 -1.90
C GLY A 65 14.02 0.93 -1.34
N ALA A 66 14.58 1.88 -0.58
CA ALA A 66 15.88 1.75 0.07
C ALA A 66 15.88 0.68 1.17
N HIS A 67 14.73 0.43 1.78
CA HIS A 67 14.56 -0.52 2.89
C HIS A 67 14.21 -1.94 2.43
N LEU A 68 13.94 -2.16 1.14
CA LEU A 68 13.53 -3.46 0.65
C LEU A 68 14.68 -4.48 0.62
N ARG A 69 14.34 -5.71 1.00
CA ARG A 69 15.19 -6.89 0.81
C ARG A 69 14.73 -7.60 -0.46
N LEU A 70 15.46 -7.37 -1.56
CA LEU A 70 15.16 -7.95 -2.86
C LEU A 70 16.05 -9.16 -3.16
N GLY A 71 15.61 -10.00 -4.09
CA GLY A 71 16.48 -11.05 -4.66
C GLY A 71 17.45 -10.40 -5.64
N ARG A 72 18.59 -11.05 -5.91
CA ARG A 72 19.59 -10.56 -6.87
C ARG A 72 19.00 -10.26 -8.24
N GLY A 73 18.07 -11.10 -8.72
CA GLY A 73 17.39 -10.87 -10.00
C GLY A 73 16.51 -9.62 -9.99
N GLU A 74 15.65 -9.48 -8.97
CA GLU A 74 14.75 -8.31 -8.84
C GLU A 74 15.55 -7.02 -8.61
N GLU A 75 16.63 -7.08 -7.84
CA GLU A 75 17.58 -5.97 -7.62
C GLU A 75 18.19 -5.51 -8.95
N GLN A 76 18.72 -6.44 -9.76
CA GLN A 76 19.34 -6.13 -11.06
C GLN A 76 18.35 -5.53 -12.07
N MET A 77 17.07 -5.87 -11.96
CA MET A 77 16.00 -5.30 -12.79
C MET A 77 15.48 -3.95 -12.27
N GLY A 78 16.12 -3.35 -11.26
CA GLY A 78 15.70 -2.07 -10.70
C GLY A 78 14.48 -2.16 -9.79
N GLY A 79 14.23 -3.31 -9.17
CA GLY A 79 13.04 -3.58 -8.35
C GLY A 79 12.79 -2.56 -7.24
N ARG A 80 13.82 -1.87 -6.74
CA ARG A 80 13.68 -0.80 -5.73
C ARG A 80 12.84 0.40 -6.19
N ALA A 81 12.78 0.63 -7.50
CA ALA A 81 12.00 1.71 -8.10
C ALA A 81 10.78 1.18 -8.89
N LYS A 82 10.57 -0.14 -8.91
CA LYS A 82 9.49 -0.76 -9.68
C LYS A 82 8.16 -0.55 -8.99
N GLU A 83 7.19 -0.02 -9.73
CA GLU A 83 5.86 0.36 -9.23
C GLU A 83 5.20 -0.77 -8.42
N SER A 84 5.10 -1.97 -9.00
CA SER A 84 4.46 -3.11 -8.34
C SER A 84 5.14 -3.49 -7.03
N VAL A 85 6.48 -3.38 -6.96
CA VAL A 85 7.24 -3.73 -5.75
C VAL A 85 7.02 -2.69 -4.65
N LEU A 86 7.02 -1.41 -5.02
CA LEU A 86 6.79 -0.31 -4.10
C LEU A 86 5.34 -0.29 -3.58
N ALA A 87 4.37 -0.52 -4.45
CA ALA A 87 2.95 -0.61 -4.08
C ALA A 87 2.71 -1.74 -3.07
N THR A 88 3.16 -2.96 -3.39
CA THR A 88 3.04 -4.12 -2.49
C THR A 88 3.78 -3.90 -1.17
N ALA A 89 4.93 -3.22 -1.18
CA ALA A 89 5.63 -2.87 0.05
C ALA A 89 4.83 -1.91 0.94
N LEU A 90 4.19 -0.89 0.35
CA LEU A 90 3.35 0.04 1.10
C LEU A 90 2.11 -0.65 1.67
N GLU A 91 1.45 -1.50 0.90
CA GLU A 91 0.33 -2.32 1.38
C GLU A 91 0.78 -3.17 2.57
N ALA A 92 1.94 -3.84 2.47
CA ALA A 92 2.46 -4.62 3.59
C ALA A 92 2.70 -3.78 4.84
N VAL A 93 3.21 -2.55 4.71
CA VAL A 93 3.39 -1.62 5.84
C VAL A 93 2.03 -1.27 6.46
N VAL A 94 1.01 -0.97 5.66
CA VAL A 94 -0.35 -0.72 6.16
C VAL A 94 -0.91 -1.96 6.88
N GLY A 95 -0.67 -3.15 6.33
CA GLY A 95 -1.04 -4.42 6.95
C GLY A 95 -0.40 -4.62 8.33
N VAL A 96 0.89 -4.29 8.47
CA VAL A 96 1.59 -4.31 9.76
C VAL A 96 1.01 -3.30 10.73
N VAL A 97 0.80 -2.05 10.31
CA VAL A 97 0.19 -1.01 11.18
C VAL A 97 -1.17 -1.47 11.70
N TYR A 98 -2.00 -2.06 10.83
CA TYR A 98 -3.29 -2.61 11.23
C TYR A 98 -3.16 -3.77 12.23
N LEU A 99 -2.24 -4.72 12.02
CA LEU A 99 -2.06 -5.85 12.93
C LEU A 99 -1.54 -5.42 14.30
N GLU A 100 -0.60 -4.47 14.34
CA GLU A 100 0.07 -4.05 15.57
C GLU A 100 -0.72 -3.00 16.35
N ALA A 101 -1.43 -2.10 15.65
CA ALA A 101 -2.04 -0.90 16.25
C ALA A 101 -3.53 -0.70 15.90
N GLY A 102 -4.13 -1.61 15.12
CA GLY A 102 -5.54 -1.59 14.78
C GLY A 102 -5.93 -0.61 13.67
N LEU A 103 -7.23 -0.59 13.36
CA LEU A 103 -7.79 0.15 12.22
C LEU A 103 -7.65 1.67 12.37
N ASP A 104 -7.76 2.22 13.58
CA ASP A 104 -7.65 3.66 13.79
C ASP A 104 -6.23 4.18 13.53
N ALA A 105 -5.21 3.41 13.91
CA ALA A 105 -3.82 3.73 13.56
C ALA A 105 -3.59 3.64 12.05
N ALA A 106 -4.16 2.63 11.38
CA ALA A 106 -4.09 2.51 9.93
C ALA A 106 -4.78 3.69 9.22
N ARG A 107 -5.95 4.13 9.70
CA ARG A 107 -6.62 5.35 9.21
C ARG A 107 -5.72 6.58 9.33
N GLY A 108 -5.06 6.74 10.48
CA GLY A 108 -4.12 7.84 10.71
C GLY A 108 -2.93 7.79 9.75
N ALA A 109 -2.33 6.62 9.55
CA ALA A 109 -1.22 6.45 8.61
C ALA A 109 -1.62 6.78 7.17
N VAL A 110 -2.74 6.22 6.67
CA VAL A 110 -3.23 6.49 5.30
C VAL A 110 -3.58 7.96 5.10
N ALA A 111 -4.12 8.62 6.13
CA ALA A 111 -4.41 10.05 6.10
C ALA A 111 -3.18 10.93 5.81
N LEU A 112 -2.02 10.55 6.36
CA LEU A 112 -0.77 11.28 6.23
C LEU A 112 -0.11 11.06 4.87
N LEU A 113 -0.35 9.91 4.23
CA LEU A 113 0.16 9.61 2.89
C LEU A 113 -0.65 10.31 1.81
N ALA A 114 -1.96 10.31 2.00
CA ALA A 114 -2.89 10.91 1.08
C ALA A 114 -3.08 12.41 1.37
N VAL A 115 -1.99 13.18 1.55
CA VAL A 115 -2.10 14.64 1.49
C VAL A 115 -2.57 14.98 0.08
N TRP A 116 -3.87 15.28 -0.01
CA TRP A 116 -4.65 15.51 -1.22
C TRP A 116 -4.36 16.88 -1.84
#